data_AF-A0A976KU80-F1
#
_entry.id   AF-A0A976KU80-F1
#
_cell.length_a   1.000
_cell.length_b   1.000
_cell.length_c   1.000
_cell.angle_alpha   90.00
_cell.angle_beta   90.00
_cell.angle_gamma   90.00
#
_symmetry.space_group_name_H-M   'P 1'
#
loop_
_entity.id
_entity.type
_entity.pdbx_description
1 polymer ?
#
loop_
_entity_poly.entity_id
_entity_poly.type
_entity_poly.pdbx_seq_one_letter_code
_entity_poly.pdbx_strand_id
1 'polypeptide(L)'
;MLTLVVHEKGGKTRRVGFGGDHFTVGRDDQNHLVLDRTNVSKQHLRLARRDGTIELVDLGSTNGTYLNGRKLRAPAAVRRSDRIYVGDYILMLEGDDPAIRPRQVAEIDVRGPDGALLRTSITLPTSANETGQALPGVDPVAGDPVLTSARQVAAAGTESRALDGVVRQVLETVLVNLGNLDPFVAAKPSKEDRREASSLVDSLLAEHVGGGRIDEAADTEGLRRRVLAELLDLGPLDAIMAREDVREIHVVGNGRIRVVRASEHDGVTVGLSDHSFSCNRAVTLVMHRLARRRGFLVEGANVVEGRVDNGFYLYGLVPPSQVRVPVMSLRRTRTDARNLDALVQEGVLSPQMATLLSAAARGCRRIVICASGGVNLDRFVGALLGEVPDELRVVCVSDAGRLGIDRPGWIQVRRLAQPGDAIGLADTLGVLFRGGVDLLASQRCRAEDAASVLDALSGAATGVVVSTWGVDAEHALTRLAAMGARAGCSVPALTSALARSVDLVVRLGVGVNRERLQVLEVSEPRVRDDDNPTQVSLFHASLASDGTTRFSATGNVPQFVSQLADLGEAIPNAVFQER
;
A
#
# COMPACT_ATOMS: atom_id res chain seq x y z
N MET A 1 -29.07 -34.21 3.24
CA MET A 1 -29.11 -33.99 4.71
C MET A 1 -28.42 -32.68 5.01
N LEU A 2 -29.07 -31.76 5.71
CA LEU A 2 -28.49 -30.46 6.07
C LEU A 2 -27.51 -30.64 7.23
N THR A 3 -26.44 -29.85 7.23
CA THR A 3 -25.46 -29.79 8.32
C THR A 3 -25.37 -28.35 8.80
N LEU A 4 -25.49 -28.15 10.11
CA LEU A 4 -25.24 -26.87 10.75
C LEU A 4 -23.78 -26.83 11.20
N VAL A 5 -22.99 -25.95 10.59
CA VAL A 5 -21.62 -25.67 10.98
C VAL A 5 -21.62 -24.57 12.02
N VAL A 6 -20.98 -24.83 13.16
CA VAL A 6 -20.95 -23.95 14.32
C VAL A 6 -19.52 -23.53 14.57
N HIS A 7 -19.24 -22.24 14.44
CA HIS A 7 -17.96 -21.62 14.77
C HIS A 7 -18.08 -20.85 16.08
N GLU A 8 -17.21 -21.14 17.03
CA GLU A 8 -17.11 -20.40 18.30
C GLU A 8 -15.95 -19.41 18.26
N LYS A 9 -16.13 -18.20 18.78
CA LYS A 9 -15.09 -17.17 18.85
C LYS A 9 -13.87 -17.66 19.66
N GLY A 10 -12.75 -17.87 18.99
CA GLY A 10 -11.51 -18.38 19.60
C GLY A 10 -11.51 -19.88 19.93
N GLY A 11 -12.56 -20.62 19.51
CA GLY A 11 -12.78 -22.04 19.79
C GLY A 11 -12.72 -22.93 18.55
N LYS A 12 -13.17 -24.19 18.72
CA LYS A 12 -13.18 -25.21 17.65
C LYS A 12 -14.47 -25.13 16.81
N THR A 13 -14.37 -25.47 15.53
CA THR A 13 -15.53 -25.65 14.64
C THR A 13 -16.17 -27.02 14.87
N ARG A 14 -17.49 -27.08 15.04
CA ARG A 14 -18.25 -28.34 15.12
C ARG A 14 -19.35 -28.41 14.07
N ARG A 15 -19.71 -29.62 13.64
CA ARG A 15 -20.76 -29.88 12.65
C ARG A 15 -21.85 -30.73 13.29
N VAL A 16 -23.11 -30.33 13.12
CA VAL A 16 -24.27 -31.01 13.68
C VAL A 16 -25.28 -31.29 12.57
N GLY A 17 -25.75 -32.52 12.48
CA GLY A 17 -26.75 -32.91 11.47
C GLY A 17 -28.11 -32.29 11.76
N PHE A 18 -28.76 -31.76 10.72
CA PHE A 18 -30.11 -31.22 10.76
C PHE A 18 -31.00 -32.05 9.81
N GLY A 19 -31.83 -32.91 10.41
CA GLY A 19 -32.62 -33.92 9.67
C GLY A 19 -34.13 -33.89 9.89
N GLY A 20 -34.67 -32.94 10.67
CA GLY A 20 -36.10 -32.85 11.00
C GLY A 20 -36.76 -31.53 10.55
N ASP A 21 -38.06 -31.38 10.80
CA ASP A 21 -38.83 -30.19 10.39
C ASP A 21 -38.52 -28.94 11.22
N HIS A 22 -37.92 -29.12 12.39
CA HIS A 22 -37.45 -28.02 13.23
C HIS A 22 -36.14 -28.38 13.94
N PHE A 23 -35.37 -27.37 14.29
CA PHE A 23 -34.09 -27.49 14.99
C PHE A 23 -33.91 -26.31 15.93
N THR A 24 -33.85 -26.59 17.23
CA THR A 24 -33.76 -25.57 18.28
C THR A 24 -32.32 -25.39 18.74
N VAL A 25 -31.95 -24.14 19.00
CA VAL A 25 -30.62 -23.76 19.46
C VAL A 25 -30.77 -22.91 20.71
N GLY A 26 -30.02 -23.24 21.76
CA GLY A 26 -30.07 -22.54 23.03
C GLY A 26 -29.08 -23.12 24.03
N ARG A 27 -29.06 -22.56 25.23
CA ARG A 27 -28.17 -23.01 26.32
C ARG A 27 -28.74 -24.17 27.14
N ASP A 28 -30.05 -24.35 27.08
CA ASP A 28 -30.74 -25.43 27.77
C ASP A 28 -30.43 -26.79 27.13
N ASP A 29 -30.35 -27.86 27.92
CA ASP A 29 -30.00 -29.20 27.45
C ASP A 29 -31.11 -29.84 26.61
N GLN A 30 -32.32 -29.27 26.65
CA GLN A 30 -33.45 -29.67 25.81
C GLN A 30 -33.36 -29.17 24.36
N ASN A 31 -32.33 -28.40 23.99
CA ASN A 31 -32.14 -27.96 22.59
C ASN A 31 -31.38 -29.00 21.76
N HIS A 32 -31.70 -29.06 20.47
CA HIS A 32 -30.99 -29.88 19.51
C HIS A 32 -29.51 -29.48 19.37
N LEU A 33 -29.21 -28.18 19.48
CA LEU A 33 -27.85 -27.66 19.61
C LEU A 33 -27.72 -26.87 20.92
N VAL A 34 -26.99 -27.45 21.85
CA VAL A 34 -26.63 -26.81 23.10
C VAL A 34 -25.40 -25.93 22.91
N LEU A 35 -25.57 -24.62 23.14
CA LEU A 35 -24.51 -23.62 23.18
C LEU A 35 -24.28 -23.21 24.64
N ASP A 36 -23.14 -23.57 25.22
CA ASP A 36 -22.87 -23.53 26.67
C ASP A 36 -22.44 -22.14 27.19
N ARG A 37 -22.54 -21.10 26.36
CA ARG A 37 -22.18 -19.72 26.74
C ARG A 37 -23.35 -18.98 27.38
N THR A 38 -23.05 -18.26 28.46
CA THR A 38 -24.03 -17.48 29.23
C THR A 38 -24.74 -16.40 28.42
N ASN A 39 -24.17 -15.95 27.30
CA ASN A 39 -24.79 -15.04 26.34
C ASN A 39 -25.77 -15.71 25.36
N VAL A 40 -26.08 -16.99 25.55
CA VAL A 40 -27.14 -17.71 24.83
C VAL A 40 -28.30 -18.00 25.78
N SER A 41 -29.51 -17.55 25.41
CA SER A 41 -30.76 -17.88 26.12
C SER A 41 -31.05 -19.38 26.17
N LYS A 42 -31.81 -19.81 27.18
CA LYS A 42 -32.22 -21.21 27.36
C LYS A 42 -32.82 -21.80 26.09
N GLN A 43 -33.77 -21.11 25.47
CA GLN A 43 -34.21 -21.35 24.10
C GLN A 43 -33.95 -20.05 23.33
N HIS A 44 -33.03 -20.04 22.37
CA HIS A 44 -32.55 -18.80 21.73
C HIS A 44 -33.19 -18.60 20.37
N LEU A 45 -33.09 -19.62 19.51
CA LEU A 45 -33.67 -19.57 18.17
C LEU A 45 -34.15 -20.95 17.74
N ARG A 46 -34.94 -20.96 16.67
CA ARG A 46 -35.35 -22.17 15.97
C ARG A 46 -35.19 -21.98 14.47
N LEU A 47 -34.64 -22.98 13.82
CA LEU A 47 -34.73 -23.19 12.38
C LEU A 47 -35.93 -24.09 12.11
N ALA A 48 -36.82 -23.69 11.21
CA ALA A 48 -37.99 -24.48 10.84
C ALA A 48 -38.07 -24.61 9.32
N ARG A 49 -38.34 -25.82 8.82
CA ARG A 49 -38.60 -26.04 7.41
C ARG A 49 -40.05 -25.66 7.11
N ARG A 50 -40.25 -24.66 6.25
CA ARG A 50 -41.58 -24.19 5.81
C ARG A 50 -41.54 -23.82 4.33
N ASP A 51 -42.55 -24.25 3.58
CA ASP A 51 -42.74 -23.94 2.16
C ASP A 51 -41.50 -24.19 1.28
N GLY A 52 -40.77 -25.26 1.60
CA GLY A 52 -39.53 -25.60 0.89
C GLY A 52 -38.37 -24.62 1.12
N THR A 53 -38.36 -23.89 2.23
CA THR A 53 -37.25 -23.04 2.71
C THR A 53 -36.93 -23.32 4.18
N ILE A 54 -35.75 -22.90 4.65
CA ILE A 54 -35.43 -22.91 6.08
C ILE A 54 -35.66 -21.51 6.65
N GLU A 55 -36.68 -21.38 7.50
CA GLU A 55 -37.01 -20.15 8.20
C GLU A 55 -36.27 -20.10 9.55
N LEU A 56 -35.59 -18.99 9.81
CA LEU A 56 -34.97 -18.68 11.09
C LEU A 56 -35.91 -17.82 11.93
N VAL A 57 -36.13 -18.23 13.17
CA VAL A 57 -37.01 -17.55 14.14
C VAL A 57 -36.24 -17.36 15.44
N ASP A 58 -36.19 -16.12 15.93
CA ASP A 58 -35.72 -15.82 17.29
C ASP A 58 -36.84 -16.11 18.30
N LEU A 59 -36.53 -16.83 19.38
CA LEU A 59 -37.52 -17.27 20.37
C LEU A 59 -37.64 -16.29 21.56
N GLY A 60 -37.44 -15.00 21.31
CA GLY A 60 -37.41 -13.98 22.37
C GLY A 60 -36.09 -13.99 23.13
N SER A 61 -34.98 -14.18 22.42
CA SER A 61 -33.67 -14.28 23.05
C SER A 61 -33.23 -12.95 23.64
N THR A 62 -32.50 -13.01 24.76
CA THR A 62 -32.06 -11.83 25.50
C THR A 62 -31.08 -10.97 24.68
N ASN A 63 -30.18 -11.61 23.93
CA ASN A 63 -29.15 -10.91 23.14
C ASN A 63 -29.53 -10.75 21.65
N GLY A 64 -30.61 -11.38 21.22
CA GLY A 64 -31.07 -11.38 19.83
C GLY A 64 -30.28 -12.32 18.93
N THR A 65 -30.98 -12.86 17.93
CA THR A 65 -30.38 -13.54 16.78
C THR A 65 -30.08 -12.55 15.66
N TYR A 66 -28.95 -12.69 14.97
CA TYR A 66 -28.60 -11.85 13.82
C TYR A 66 -28.39 -12.69 12.57
N LEU A 67 -28.88 -12.21 11.43
CA LEU A 67 -28.65 -12.80 10.12
C LEU A 67 -27.81 -11.83 9.29
N ASN A 68 -26.62 -12.26 8.86
CA ASN A 68 -25.68 -11.44 8.07
C ASN A 68 -25.37 -10.06 8.68
N GLY A 69 -25.26 -10.00 10.02
CA GLY A 69 -24.96 -8.78 10.77
C GLY A 69 -26.16 -7.87 11.04
N ARG A 70 -27.38 -8.26 10.64
CA ARG A 70 -28.62 -7.53 10.96
C ARG A 70 -29.45 -8.29 11.99
N LYS A 71 -29.94 -7.61 13.02
CA LYS A 71 -30.77 -8.22 14.07
C LYS A 71 -32.09 -8.70 13.47
N LEU A 72 -32.45 -9.93 13.75
CA LEU A 72 -33.69 -10.54 13.30
C LEU A 72 -34.86 -9.92 14.08
N ARG A 73 -35.81 -9.31 13.38
CA ARG A 73 -37.01 -8.68 13.98
C ARG A 73 -38.30 -9.43 13.65
N ALA A 74 -38.26 -10.28 12.63
CA ALA A 74 -39.33 -11.17 12.19
C ALA A 74 -38.69 -12.43 11.59
N PRO A 75 -39.41 -13.55 11.49
CA PRO A 75 -38.92 -14.75 10.82
C PRO A 75 -38.32 -14.46 9.44
N ALA A 76 -37.19 -15.07 9.11
CA ALA A 76 -36.50 -14.85 7.84
C ALA A 76 -35.98 -16.15 7.22
N ALA A 77 -36.12 -16.29 5.91
CA ALA A 77 -35.56 -17.43 5.18
C ALA A 77 -34.02 -17.36 5.14
N VAL A 78 -33.37 -18.47 5.48
CA VAL A 78 -31.92 -18.65 5.45
C VAL A 78 -31.50 -19.31 4.14
N ARG A 79 -30.50 -18.75 3.49
CA ARG A 79 -29.93 -19.24 2.23
C ARG A 79 -28.57 -19.88 2.45
N ARG A 80 -28.08 -20.58 1.42
CA ARG A 80 -26.72 -21.14 1.42
C ARG A 80 -25.71 -19.99 1.56
N SER A 81 -24.74 -20.16 2.45
CA SER A 81 -23.70 -19.16 2.81
C SER A 81 -24.14 -17.99 3.70
N ASP A 82 -25.40 -17.93 4.14
CA ASP A 82 -25.81 -16.97 5.17
C ASP A 82 -25.17 -17.31 6.52
N ARG A 83 -24.84 -16.26 7.27
CA ARG A 83 -24.25 -16.37 8.62
C ARG A 83 -25.25 -15.95 9.68
N ILE A 84 -25.56 -16.87 10.57
CA ILE A 84 -26.45 -16.66 11.72
C ILE A 84 -25.57 -16.45 12.96
N TYR A 85 -25.70 -15.31 13.63
CA TYR A 85 -24.91 -14.99 14.83
C TYR A 85 -25.78 -15.12 16.08
N VAL A 86 -25.23 -15.82 17.08
CA VAL A 86 -25.87 -16.16 18.36
C VAL A 86 -24.83 -16.10 19.46
N GLY A 87 -24.87 -15.08 20.31
CA GLY A 87 -23.83 -14.88 21.32
C GLY A 87 -22.42 -14.89 20.70
N ASP A 88 -21.55 -15.80 21.17
CA ASP A 88 -20.19 -15.98 20.65
C ASP A 88 -20.07 -16.95 19.46
N TYR A 89 -21.20 -17.38 18.89
CA TYR A 89 -21.24 -18.39 17.83
C TYR A 89 -21.70 -17.81 16.50
N ILE A 90 -21.12 -18.36 15.42
CA ILE A 90 -21.57 -18.18 14.04
C ILE A 90 -22.03 -19.54 13.52
N LEU A 91 -23.29 -19.63 13.09
CA LEU A 91 -23.89 -20.82 12.52
C LEU A 91 -24.07 -20.62 11.01
N MET A 92 -23.78 -21.67 10.23
CA MET A 92 -23.96 -21.71 8.78
C MET A 92 -24.60 -23.02 8.37
N LEU A 93 -25.52 -22.99 7.40
CA LEU A 93 -26.10 -24.19 6.82
C LEU A 93 -25.27 -24.65 5.61
N GLU A 94 -24.84 -25.90 5.64
CA GLU A 94 -24.15 -26.61 4.57
C GLU A 94 -24.94 -27.85 4.12
N GLY A 95 -24.78 -28.23 2.85
CA GLY A 95 -25.45 -29.39 2.24
C GLY A 95 -26.18 -29.03 0.93
N ASP A 96 -26.53 -30.05 0.15
CA ASP A 96 -27.18 -29.88 -1.15
C ASP A 96 -28.71 -29.99 -1.04
N ASP A 97 -29.27 -29.37 -0.01
CA ASP A 97 -30.70 -29.40 0.25
C ASP A 97 -31.43 -28.26 -0.49
N PRO A 98 -32.50 -28.54 -1.24
CA PRO A 98 -33.22 -27.54 -2.02
C PRO A 98 -33.83 -26.41 -1.17
N ALA A 99 -33.96 -26.61 0.15
CA ALA A 99 -34.48 -25.61 1.07
C ALA A 99 -33.53 -24.43 1.36
N ILE A 100 -32.24 -24.54 1.00
CA ILE A 100 -31.26 -23.45 1.12
C ILE A 100 -30.77 -23.03 -0.28
N ARG A 101 -31.62 -22.32 -1.02
CA ARG A 101 -31.30 -21.89 -2.38
C ARG A 101 -30.05 -20.98 -2.40
N PRO A 102 -29.14 -21.13 -3.38
CA PRO A 102 -28.06 -20.16 -3.59
C PRO A 102 -28.64 -18.80 -4.01
N ARG A 103 -27.93 -17.72 -3.67
CA ARG A 103 -28.35 -16.36 -4.02
C ARG A 103 -28.30 -16.19 -5.55
N GLN A 104 -29.38 -15.71 -6.16
CA GLN A 104 -29.44 -15.47 -7.60
C GLN A 104 -28.35 -14.46 -7.99
N VAL A 105 -27.46 -14.87 -8.88
CA VAL A 105 -26.40 -14.04 -9.45
C VAL A 105 -26.92 -13.57 -10.80
N ALA A 106 -26.96 -12.26 -11.03
CA ALA A 106 -27.24 -11.73 -12.36
C ALA A 106 -25.91 -11.60 -13.11
N GLU A 107 -25.83 -12.19 -14.30
CA GLU A 107 -24.76 -11.89 -15.24
C GLU A 107 -25.10 -10.57 -15.93
N ILE A 108 -24.20 -9.60 -15.83
CA ILE A 108 -24.31 -8.35 -16.56
C ILE A 108 -23.14 -8.26 -17.53
N ASP A 109 -23.48 -8.06 -18.80
CA ASP A 109 -22.54 -7.71 -19.84
C ASP A 109 -22.20 -6.21 -19.72
N VAL A 110 -20.99 -5.91 -19.25
CA VAL A 110 -20.48 -4.53 -19.17
C VAL A 110 -19.61 -4.28 -20.39
N ARG A 111 -19.97 -3.31 -21.24
CA ARG A 111 -19.10 -2.88 -22.34
C ARG A 111 -17.96 -2.03 -21.80
N GLY A 112 -16.73 -2.45 -22.07
CA GLY A 112 -15.54 -1.65 -21.85
C GLY A 112 -15.40 -0.50 -22.86
N PRO A 113 -14.44 0.42 -22.65
CA PRO A 113 -14.21 1.58 -23.53
C PRO A 113 -13.91 1.19 -24.98
N ASP A 114 -13.34 0.01 -25.19
CA ASP A 114 -12.95 -0.51 -26.52
C ASP A 114 -14.06 -1.37 -27.16
N GLY A 115 -15.27 -1.36 -26.61
CA GLY A 115 -16.42 -2.12 -27.11
C GLY A 115 -16.44 -3.61 -26.74
N ALA A 116 -15.40 -4.12 -26.06
CA ALA A 116 -15.34 -5.49 -25.56
C ALA A 116 -16.37 -5.74 -24.45
N LEU A 117 -17.12 -6.84 -24.54
CA LEU A 117 -18.10 -7.26 -23.53
C LEU A 117 -17.38 -8.01 -22.40
N LEU A 118 -17.37 -7.43 -21.21
CA LEU A 118 -16.91 -8.08 -19.99
C LEU A 118 -18.12 -8.66 -19.25
N ARG A 119 -18.21 -9.99 -19.19
CA ARG A 119 -19.19 -10.70 -18.36
C ARG A 119 -18.77 -10.62 -16.91
N THR A 120 -19.54 -9.88 -16.10
CA THR A 120 -19.34 -9.83 -14.65
C THR A 120 -20.59 -10.30 -13.93
N SER A 121 -20.40 -11.19 -12.96
CA SER A 121 -21.47 -11.69 -12.12
C SER A 121 -21.60 -10.80 -10.89
N ILE A 122 -22.74 -10.14 -10.71
CA ILE A 122 -23.02 -9.35 -9.50
C ILE A 122 -24.13 -9.98 -8.67
N THR A 123 -23.95 -9.92 -7.35
CA THR A 123 -24.94 -10.38 -6.38
C THR A 123 -25.98 -9.28 -6.16
N LEU A 124 -27.22 -9.51 -6.58
CA LEU A 124 -28.28 -8.50 -6.43
C LEU A 124 -28.59 -8.25 -4.93
N PRO A 125 -28.76 -6.98 -4.51
CA PRO A 125 -29.33 -6.67 -3.20
C PRO A 125 -30.80 -7.07 -3.17
N THR A 126 -31.24 -7.63 -2.04
CA THR A 126 -32.65 -7.95 -1.81
C THR A 126 -33.45 -6.66 -1.72
N SER A 127 -34.12 -6.26 -2.80
CA SER A 127 -35.13 -5.21 -2.75
C SER A 127 -36.40 -5.73 -2.06
N ALA A 128 -37.12 -4.78 -1.49
CA ALA A 128 -38.38 -4.92 -0.76
C ALA A 128 -39.43 -5.78 -1.47
N ASN A 129 -40.34 -6.34 -0.66
CA ASN A 129 -41.60 -6.94 -1.10
C ASN A 129 -42.28 -6.09 -2.18
N GLU A 130 -42.81 -6.77 -3.19
CA GLU A 130 -43.58 -6.23 -4.33
C GLU A 130 -45.00 -5.75 -3.96
N THR A 131 -45.23 -5.34 -2.72
CA THR A 131 -46.54 -4.83 -2.29
C THR A 131 -46.35 -3.56 -1.48
N GLY A 132 -46.52 -2.42 -2.15
CA GLY A 132 -46.47 -1.09 -1.57
C GLY A 132 -47.61 -0.84 -0.58
N GLN A 133 -47.40 -1.20 0.68
CA GLN A 133 -48.20 -0.72 1.80
C GLN A 133 -47.31 -0.35 2.98
N ALA A 134 -47.37 0.92 3.38
CA ALA A 134 -46.84 1.43 4.64
C ALA A 134 -47.87 1.19 5.75
N LEU A 135 -47.45 0.71 6.92
CA LEU A 135 -48.29 0.72 8.13
C LEU A 135 -47.43 0.90 9.42
N PRO A 136 -48.05 1.40 10.51
CA PRO A 136 -47.57 2.53 11.32
C PRO A 136 -47.24 2.15 12.77
N GLY A 137 -46.81 3.14 13.57
CA GLY A 137 -46.84 3.07 15.04
C GLY A 137 -45.47 3.06 15.69
N VAL A 138 -44.91 4.25 15.87
CA VAL A 138 -43.85 4.50 16.84
C VAL A 138 -44.54 5.08 18.07
N ASP A 139 -44.37 4.44 19.22
CA ASP A 139 -44.32 5.13 20.51
C ASP A 139 -43.33 4.42 21.44
N PRO A 140 -42.62 5.17 22.30
CA PRO A 140 -41.58 4.65 23.16
C PRO A 140 -42.18 4.06 24.44
N VAL A 141 -41.68 2.92 24.89
CA VAL A 141 -41.87 2.47 26.28
C VAL A 141 -40.51 2.39 26.97
N ALA A 142 -40.39 3.20 28.01
CA ALA A 142 -39.26 3.27 28.93
C ALA A 142 -39.38 2.22 30.04
N GLY A 143 -38.22 1.79 30.57
CA GLY A 143 -38.06 1.20 31.90
C GLY A 143 -38.11 -0.34 31.98
N ASP A 144 -36.96 -1.00 32.13
CA ASP A 144 -36.48 -1.46 33.45
C ASP A 144 -35.03 -2.00 33.39
N PRO A 145 -34.24 -1.86 34.47
CA PRO A 145 -32.80 -2.08 34.47
C PRO A 145 -32.44 -3.49 34.99
N VAL A 146 -31.85 -4.33 34.15
CA VAL A 146 -31.00 -5.43 34.61
C VAL A 146 -29.70 -5.43 33.82
N LEU A 147 -28.72 -4.73 34.38
CA LEU A 147 -27.32 -4.71 33.99
C LEU A 147 -26.72 -6.13 34.06
N THR A 148 -26.15 -6.62 32.96
CA THR A 148 -25.07 -7.62 33.01
C THR A 148 -24.10 -7.47 31.83
N SER A 149 -22.88 -7.95 32.07
CA SER A 149 -21.58 -7.80 31.41
C SER A 149 -21.48 -8.09 29.91
N ALA A 150 -22.61 -8.38 29.24
CA ALA A 150 -22.69 -8.47 27.78
C ALA A 150 -22.45 -7.10 27.12
N ARG A 151 -22.75 -6.00 27.83
CA ARG A 151 -22.45 -4.66 27.35
C ARG A 151 -20.95 -4.45 27.21
N GLN A 152 -20.07 -4.89 28.11
CA GLN A 152 -18.62 -4.59 28.02
C GLN A 152 -17.87 -5.30 26.86
N VAL A 153 -18.30 -6.49 26.43
CA VAL A 153 -17.63 -7.22 25.34
C VAL A 153 -18.28 -6.94 23.97
N ALA A 154 -19.58 -6.63 23.93
CA ALA A 154 -20.20 -6.04 22.75
C ALA A 154 -19.84 -4.55 22.60
N ALA A 155 -19.56 -3.84 23.70
CA ALA A 155 -19.12 -2.44 23.77
C ALA A 155 -17.78 -2.24 23.07
N ALA A 156 -16.74 -3.00 23.42
CA ALA A 156 -15.42 -2.76 22.84
C ALA A 156 -15.39 -2.82 21.28
N GLY A 157 -16.34 -3.51 20.63
CA GLY A 157 -16.50 -3.49 19.17
C GLY A 157 -17.67 -2.65 18.63
N THR A 158 -18.76 -2.50 19.38
CA THR A 158 -19.99 -1.80 18.96
C THR A 158 -20.02 -0.36 19.47
N GLU A 159 -19.57 -0.11 20.71
CA GLU A 159 -19.20 1.25 21.15
C GLU A 159 -18.04 1.75 20.30
N SER A 160 -17.02 0.95 19.97
CA SER A 160 -15.96 1.41 19.06
C SER A 160 -16.53 1.89 17.73
N ARG A 161 -17.47 1.17 17.08
CA ARG A 161 -18.07 1.64 15.82
C ARG A 161 -19.07 2.80 15.98
N ALA A 162 -19.81 2.87 17.08
CA ALA A 162 -20.72 3.98 17.36
C ALA A 162 -19.92 5.26 17.69
N LEU A 163 -18.88 5.14 18.50
CA LEU A 163 -17.90 6.18 18.81
C LEU A 163 -17.11 6.59 17.56
N ASP A 164 -16.74 5.67 16.68
CA ASP A 164 -16.11 5.99 15.38
C ASP A 164 -17.04 6.86 14.51
N GLY A 165 -18.36 6.59 14.57
CA GLY A 165 -19.38 7.41 13.92
C GLY A 165 -19.47 8.82 14.51
N VAL A 166 -19.41 8.94 15.84
CA VAL A 166 -19.36 10.24 16.54
C VAL A 166 -18.07 11.00 16.21
N VAL A 167 -16.91 10.33 16.25
CA VAL A 167 -15.62 10.95 15.91
C VAL A 167 -15.62 11.44 14.48
N ARG A 168 -16.17 10.66 13.54
CA ARG A 168 -16.34 11.10 12.16
C ARG A 168 -17.17 12.37 12.07
N GLN A 169 -18.31 12.43 12.76
CA GLN A 169 -19.18 13.60 12.76
C GLN A 169 -18.47 14.82 13.34
N VAL A 170 -17.79 14.67 14.49
CA VAL A 170 -17.00 15.73 15.12
C VAL A 170 -15.90 16.23 14.18
N LEU A 171 -15.14 15.31 13.55
CA LEU A 171 -14.11 15.68 12.57
C LEU A 171 -14.67 16.47 11.39
N GLU A 172 -15.79 16.02 10.81
CA GLU A 172 -16.44 16.70 9.69
C GLU A 172 -16.96 18.09 10.10
N THR A 173 -17.63 18.20 11.26
CA THR A 173 -18.13 19.48 11.78
C THR A 173 -16.99 20.46 12.07
N VAL A 174 -15.88 20.00 12.66
CA VAL A 174 -14.74 20.88 12.95
C VAL A 174 -14.09 21.37 11.66
N LEU A 175 -13.88 20.52 10.66
CA LEU A 175 -13.30 20.93 9.38
C LEU A 175 -14.17 21.91 8.59
N VAL A 176 -15.49 21.80 8.70
CA VAL A 176 -16.43 22.74 8.06
C VAL A 176 -16.37 24.12 8.73
N ASN A 177 -16.27 24.16 10.06
CA ASN A 177 -16.24 25.42 10.81
C ASN A 177 -14.85 26.07 10.82
N LEU A 178 -13.78 25.26 10.77
CA LEU A 178 -12.39 25.69 10.83
C LEU A 178 -11.65 25.25 9.56
N GLY A 179 -11.93 25.96 8.45
CA GLY A 179 -11.34 25.65 7.14
C GLY A 179 -9.81 25.78 7.09
N ASN A 180 -9.22 26.56 7.99
CA ASN A 180 -7.77 26.69 8.18
C ASN A 180 -7.08 25.38 8.62
N LEU A 181 -7.83 24.40 9.13
CA LEU A 181 -7.31 23.08 9.50
C LEU A 181 -7.19 22.12 8.33
N ASP A 182 -7.79 22.43 7.18
CA ASP A 182 -7.64 21.62 5.98
C ASP A 182 -6.17 21.70 5.50
N PRO A 183 -5.48 20.55 5.29
CA PRO A 183 -4.12 20.52 4.76
C PRO A 183 -3.92 21.28 3.43
N PHE A 184 -4.98 21.51 2.65
CA PHE A 184 -4.91 22.35 1.45
C PHE A 184 -4.76 23.84 1.76
N VAL A 185 -5.24 24.30 2.91
CA VAL A 185 -5.13 25.70 3.35
C VAL A 185 -3.80 25.93 4.05
N ALA A 186 -3.48 25.17 5.10
CA ALA A 186 -2.29 25.38 5.93
C ALA A 186 -1.45 24.10 6.12
N ALA A 187 -0.12 24.24 6.11
CA ALA A 187 0.80 23.11 6.33
C ALA A 187 0.86 22.63 7.78
N LYS A 188 0.70 23.55 8.74
CA LYS A 188 0.60 23.28 10.17
C LYS A 188 -0.42 24.23 10.79
N PRO A 189 -1.35 23.72 11.62
CA PRO A 189 -2.26 24.57 12.40
C PRO A 189 -1.48 25.51 13.32
N SER A 190 -1.89 26.77 13.36
CA SER A 190 -1.33 27.79 14.27
C SER A 190 -1.65 27.48 15.74
N LYS A 191 -1.02 28.20 16.68
CA LYS A 191 -1.37 28.07 18.10
C LYS A 191 -2.82 28.48 18.38
N GLU A 192 -3.36 29.40 17.59
CA GLU A 192 -4.73 29.87 17.69
C GLU A 192 -5.70 28.84 17.12
N ASP A 193 -5.43 28.32 15.91
CA ASP A 193 -6.23 27.26 15.28
C ASP A 193 -6.35 26.02 16.18
N ARG A 194 -5.25 25.64 16.86
CA ARG A 194 -5.24 24.52 17.82
C ARG A 194 -6.14 24.79 19.04
N ARG A 195 -6.18 26.03 19.53
CA ARG A 195 -7.05 26.42 20.66
C ARG A 195 -8.51 26.41 20.25
N GLU A 196 -8.83 26.97 19.09
CA GLU A 196 -10.19 26.97 18.54
C GLU A 196 -10.69 25.54 18.28
N ALA A 197 -9.86 24.72 17.64
CA ALA A 197 -10.17 23.31 17.40
C ALA A 197 -10.43 22.55 18.69
N SER A 198 -9.59 22.75 19.73
CA SER A 198 -9.82 22.15 21.05
C SER A 198 -11.16 22.58 21.63
N SER A 199 -11.44 23.88 21.66
CA SER A 199 -12.68 24.40 22.24
C SER A 199 -13.93 23.88 21.52
N LEU A 200 -13.88 23.76 20.19
CA LEU A 200 -14.98 23.25 19.41
C LEU A 200 -15.17 21.73 19.61
N VAL A 201 -14.08 20.96 19.63
CA VAL A 201 -14.13 19.53 19.95
C VAL A 201 -14.72 19.30 21.34
N ASP A 202 -14.28 20.09 22.33
CA ASP A 202 -14.78 20.00 23.72
C ASP A 202 -16.29 20.24 23.79
N SER A 203 -16.77 21.25 23.06
CA SER A 203 -18.19 21.59 22.97
C SER A 203 -19.02 20.48 22.31
N LEU A 204 -18.54 19.94 21.18
CA LEU A 204 -19.24 18.89 20.43
C LEU A 204 -19.27 17.55 21.20
N LEU A 205 -18.18 17.22 21.91
CA LEU A 205 -18.16 16.03 22.76
C LEU A 205 -19.13 16.17 23.93
N ALA A 206 -19.19 17.33 24.58
CA ALA A 206 -20.15 17.61 25.64
C ALA A 206 -21.61 17.50 25.15
N GLU A 207 -21.91 18.00 23.94
CA GLU A 207 -23.23 17.84 23.32
C GLU A 207 -23.58 16.38 23.07
N HIS A 208 -22.63 15.57 22.57
CA HIS A 208 -22.86 14.15 22.33
C HIS A 208 -23.02 13.32 23.61
N VAL A 209 -22.36 13.72 24.71
CA VAL A 209 -22.59 13.15 26.05
C VAL A 209 -23.99 13.55 26.54
N GLY A 210 -24.34 14.83 26.53
CA GLY A 210 -25.65 15.32 26.96
C GLY A 210 -26.82 14.79 26.14
N GLY A 211 -26.59 14.49 24.86
CA GLY A 211 -27.54 13.86 23.95
C GLY A 211 -27.60 12.32 24.02
N GLY A 212 -26.85 11.70 24.93
CA GLY A 212 -26.86 10.24 25.17
C GLY A 212 -26.26 9.40 24.04
N ARG A 213 -25.50 10.02 23.12
CA ARG A 213 -24.77 9.31 22.03
C ARG A 213 -23.43 8.75 22.50
N ILE A 214 -22.82 9.40 23.48
CA ILE A 214 -21.67 8.90 24.24
C ILE A 214 -22.19 8.56 25.64
N ASP A 215 -21.91 7.34 26.12
CA ASP A 215 -22.24 6.96 27.49
C ASP A 215 -21.41 7.80 28.48
N GLU A 216 -22.00 8.27 29.58
CA GLU A 216 -21.29 9.03 30.61
C GLU A 216 -20.12 8.24 31.22
N ALA A 217 -20.17 6.91 31.17
CA ALA A 217 -19.09 6.02 31.60
C ALA A 217 -17.95 5.85 30.57
N ALA A 218 -18.08 6.42 29.37
CA ALA A 218 -17.08 6.29 28.31
C ALA A 218 -15.85 7.18 28.56
N ASP A 219 -14.67 6.74 28.12
CA ASP A 219 -13.42 7.52 28.18
C ASP A 219 -13.45 8.71 27.19
N THR A 220 -14.18 9.76 27.57
CA THR A 220 -14.35 10.99 26.78
C THR A 220 -13.01 11.73 26.58
N GLU A 221 -12.11 11.71 27.57
CA GLU A 221 -10.78 12.33 27.44
C GLU A 221 -9.86 11.55 26.49
N GLY A 222 -9.92 10.22 26.49
CA GLY A 222 -9.26 9.39 25.50
C GLY A 222 -9.79 9.63 24.08
N LEU A 223 -11.11 9.77 23.93
CA LEU A 223 -11.74 10.12 22.66
C LEU A 223 -11.28 11.49 22.16
N ARG A 224 -11.33 12.50 23.04
CA ARG A 224 -10.85 13.86 22.79
C ARG A 224 -9.41 13.88 22.32
N ARG A 225 -8.51 13.23 23.05
CA ARG A 225 -7.08 13.13 22.66
C ARG A 225 -6.91 12.50 21.28
N ARG A 226 -7.69 11.46 20.98
CA ARG A 226 -7.65 10.78 19.66
C ARG A 226 -8.13 11.69 18.54
N VAL A 227 -9.27 12.37 18.71
CA VAL A 227 -9.82 13.31 17.72
C VAL A 227 -8.83 14.42 17.45
N LEU A 228 -8.28 15.05 18.48
CA LEU A 228 -7.32 16.14 18.31
C LEU A 228 -6.02 15.68 17.64
N ALA A 229 -5.52 14.49 17.98
CA ALA A 229 -4.31 13.94 17.35
C ALA A 229 -4.52 13.68 15.85
N GLU A 230 -5.67 13.12 15.46
CA GLU A 230 -6.01 12.88 14.04
C GLU A 230 -6.31 14.19 13.28
N LEU A 231 -6.97 15.13 13.94
CA LEU A 231 -7.35 16.42 13.37
C LEU A 231 -6.15 17.35 13.18
N LEU A 232 -5.21 17.40 14.13
CA LEU A 232 -4.17 18.43 14.17
C LEU A 232 -2.76 17.89 13.85
N ASP A 233 -2.51 16.61 14.10
CA ASP A 233 -1.18 15.98 14.04
C ASP A 233 -1.17 14.74 13.13
N LEU A 234 -0.39 13.68 13.37
CA LEU A 234 -0.39 12.48 12.52
C LEU A 234 -1.22 11.32 13.12
N GLY A 235 -2.02 11.62 14.15
CA GLY A 235 -2.83 10.65 14.86
C GLY A 235 -1.99 9.49 15.40
N PRO A 236 -2.41 8.22 15.21
CA PRO A 236 -1.64 7.07 15.68
C PRO A 236 -0.26 6.91 15.03
N LEU A 237 0.01 7.58 13.90
CA LEU A 237 1.30 7.45 13.22
C LEU A 237 2.43 8.18 13.91
N ASP A 238 2.17 9.26 14.68
CA ASP A 238 3.25 9.99 15.36
C ASP A 238 4.07 9.05 16.26
N ALA A 239 3.39 8.26 17.10
CA ALA A 239 4.05 7.32 17.99
C ALA A 239 4.73 6.16 17.25
N ILE A 240 4.11 5.65 16.17
CA ILE A 240 4.66 4.52 15.41
C ILE A 240 5.89 4.96 14.60
N MET A 241 5.81 6.10 13.91
CA MET A 241 6.90 6.62 13.08
C MET A 241 8.09 7.10 13.89
N ALA A 242 7.91 7.48 15.16
CA ALA A 242 9.00 7.93 16.02
C ALA A 242 9.95 6.80 16.43
N ARG A 243 9.50 5.54 16.40
CA ARG A 243 10.32 4.40 16.85
C ARG A 243 11.39 4.03 15.83
N GLU A 244 12.60 3.76 16.29
CA GLU A 244 13.75 3.40 15.43
C GLU A 244 13.66 1.99 14.83
N ASP A 245 12.99 1.07 15.53
CA ASP A 245 12.79 -0.32 15.11
C ASP A 245 11.78 -0.47 13.96
N VAL A 246 10.91 0.51 13.73
CA VAL A 246 9.88 0.46 12.69
C VAL A 246 10.49 0.68 11.30
N ARG A 247 10.20 -0.26 10.39
CA ARG A 247 10.68 -0.27 8.99
C ARG A 247 9.56 -0.04 8.00
N GLU A 248 8.37 -0.59 8.23
CA GLU A 248 7.22 -0.36 7.36
C GLU A 248 5.95 -0.18 8.17
N ILE A 249 5.07 0.68 7.68
CA ILE A 249 3.74 0.92 8.25
C ILE A 249 2.74 0.82 7.12
N HIS A 250 1.72 -0.01 7.27
CA HIS A 250 0.67 -0.23 6.28
C HIS A 250 -0.68 0.04 6.93
N VAL A 251 -1.43 0.97 6.34
CA VAL A 251 -2.75 1.42 6.80
C VAL A 251 -3.75 1.17 5.67
N VAL A 252 -4.85 0.49 6.00
CA VAL A 252 -5.98 0.27 5.10
C VAL A 252 -7.23 0.79 5.79
N GLY A 253 -7.61 2.02 5.47
CA GLY A 253 -8.73 2.70 6.11
C GLY A 253 -8.54 2.86 7.62
N ASN A 254 -9.64 2.77 8.34
CA ASN A 254 -9.67 2.76 9.80
C ASN A 254 -9.40 1.36 10.41
N GLY A 255 -8.84 0.43 9.64
CA GLY A 255 -8.39 -0.87 10.17
C GLY A 255 -7.19 -0.73 11.11
N ARG A 256 -6.84 -1.84 11.80
CA ARG A 256 -5.61 -1.91 12.59
C ARG A 256 -4.38 -1.70 11.70
N ILE A 257 -3.44 -0.90 12.18
CA ILE A 257 -2.23 -0.56 11.44
C ILE A 257 -1.25 -1.73 11.50
N ARG A 258 -0.83 -2.24 10.33
CA ARG A 258 0.19 -3.29 10.22
C ARG A 258 1.57 -2.65 10.24
N VAL A 259 2.45 -3.15 11.10
CA VAL A 259 3.80 -2.62 11.30
C VAL A 259 4.82 -3.73 11.07
N VAL A 260 5.84 -3.44 10.29
CA VAL A 260 7.04 -4.26 10.14
C VAL A 260 8.14 -3.60 10.98
N ARG A 261 8.71 -4.37 11.92
CA ARG A 261 9.81 -3.92 12.77
C ARG A 261 11.04 -4.77 12.48
N ALA A 262 12.22 -4.17 12.58
CA ALA A 262 13.48 -4.89 12.53
C ALA A 262 14.33 -4.50 13.73
N SER A 263 14.60 -5.48 14.59
CA SER A 263 15.53 -5.40 15.71
C SER A 263 16.83 -6.09 15.33
N GLU A 264 17.95 -5.65 15.89
CA GLU A 264 19.24 -6.35 15.75
C GLU A 264 19.21 -7.74 16.38
N HIS A 265 18.37 -7.94 17.41
CA HIS A 265 18.29 -9.18 18.19
C HIS A 265 17.19 -10.14 17.69
N ASP A 266 16.00 -9.61 17.37
CA ASP A 266 14.82 -10.44 17.06
C ASP A 266 14.55 -10.60 15.55
N GLY A 267 15.43 -10.06 14.71
CA GLY A 267 15.23 -10.04 13.26
C GLY A 267 14.02 -9.18 12.85
N VAL A 268 13.34 -9.58 11.77
CA VAL A 268 12.18 -8.87 11.23
C VAL A 268 10.88 -9.46 11.77
N THR A 269 10.09 -8.65 12.46
CA THR A 269 8.76 -9.02 12.97
C THR A 269 7.68 -8.25 12.23
N VAL A 270 6.57 -8.93 11.95
CA VAL A 270 5.39 -8.35 11.28
C VAL A 270 4.19 -8.58 12.18
N GLY A 271 3.49 -7.49 12.54
CA GLY A 271 2.32 -7.58 13.41
C GLY A 271 1.30 -6.48 13.15
N LEU A 272 0.07 -6.72 13.61
CA LEU A 272 -0.93 -5.66 13.75
C LEU A 272 -0.65 -4.92 15.05
N SER A 273 -0.62 -3.59 14.99
CA SER A 273 -0.59 -2.76 16.20
C SER A 273 -1.98 -2.66 16.82
N ASP A 274 -2.03 -2.25 18.08
CA ASP A 274 -3.28 -1.93 18.78
C ASP A 274 -3.84 -0.55 18.38
N HIS A 275 -3.17 0.14 17.46
CA HIS A 275 -3.58 1.44 16.96
C HIS A 275 -4.37 1.33 15.65
N SER A 276 -5.38 2.18 15.52
CA SER A 276 -6.16 2.41 14.32
C SER A 276 -6.53 3.90 14.22
N PHE A 277 -6.83 4.34 13.00
CA PHE A 277 -7.50 5.63 12.80
C PHE A 277 -8.97 5.50 13.16
N SER A 278 -9.61 6.61 13.53
CA SER A 278 -11.03 6.62 13.88
C SER A 278 -11.93 6.52 12.64
N CYS A 279 -11.51 7.13 11.52
CA CYS A 279 -12.24 7.03 10.26
C CYS A 279 -11.34 7.17 9.01
N ASN A 280 -11.87 6.80 7.84
CA ASN A 280 -11.16 6.96 6.57
C ASN A 280 -10.77 8.41 6.29
N ARG A 281 -11.59 9.39 6.72
CA ARG A 281 -11.29 10.81 6.55
C ARG A 281 -10.01 11.21 7.30
N ALA A 282 -9.80 10.70 8.51
CA ALA A 282 -8.59 10.94 9.28
C ALA A 282 -7.33 10.41 8.56
N VAL A 283 -7.39 9.22 7.96
CA VAL A 283 -6.29 8.67 7.16
C VAL A 283 -5.95 9.60 6.00
N THR A 284 -6.95 10.09 5.27
CA THR A 284 -6.75 11.04 4.16
C THR A 284 -6.14 12.36 4.62
N LEU A 285 -6.64 12.94 5.72
CA LEU A 285 -6.08 14.18 6.29
C LEU A 285 -4.60 14.01 6.67
N VAL A 286 -4.26 12.90 7.31
CA VAL A 286 -2.88 12.62 7.70
C VAL A 286 -1.98 12.39 6.48
N MET A 287 -2.44 11.70 5.43
CA MET A 287 -1.71 11.61 4.16
C MET A 287 -1.45 13.00 3.55
N HIS A 288 -2.48 13.85 3.48
CA HIS A 288 -2.35 15.18 2.91
C HIS A 288 -1.42 16.07 3.74
N ARG A 289 -1.49 15.97 5.07
CA ARG A 289 -0.61 16.69 6.00
C ARG A 289 0.86 16.28 5.83
N LEU A 290 1.14 14.98 5.71
CA LEU A 290 2.48 14.48 5.41
C LEU A 290 3.00 15.05 4.08
N ALA A 291 2.17 15.06 3.03
CA ALA A 291 2.53 15.60 1.73
C ALA A 291 2.75 17.11 1.73
N ARG A 292 1.87 17.87 2.41
CA ARG A 292 1.92 19.34 2.47
C ARG A 292 3.16 19.81 3.21
N ARG A 293 3.51 19.18 4.34
CA ARG A 293 4.73 19.50 5.11
C ARG A 293 6.01 19.40 4.27
N ARG A 294 5.99 18.59 3.21
CA ARG A 294 7.13 18.34 2.31
C ARG A 294 6.97 18.97 0.94
N GLY A 295 5.91 19.74 0.73
CA GLY A 295 5.70 20.54 -0.48
C GLY A 295 5.26 19.75 -1.71
N PHE A 296 4.66 18.56 -1.55
CA PHE A 296 4.20 17.75 -2.69
C PHE A 296 2.70 17.41 -2.65
N LEU A 297 1.92 18.10 -1.80
CA LEU A 297 0.44 17.96 -1.82
C LEU A 297 -0.14 18.62 -3.07
N VAL A 298 -1.08 17.92 -3.70
CA VAL A 298 -1.76 18.34 -4.93
C VAL A 298 -3.26 18.19 -4.75
N GLU A 299 -4.03 19.22 -5.09
CA GLU A 299 -5.48 19.17 -5.03
C GLU A 299 -6.04 18.23 -6.11
N GLY A 300 -7.00 17.39 -5.75
CA GLY A 300 -7.63 16.42 -6.67
C GLY A 300 -6.79 15.18 -7.03
N ALA A 301 -5.56 15.05 -6.53
CA ALA A 301 -4.74 13.87 -6.79
C ALA A 301 -5.25 12.64 -6.02
N ASN A 302 -5.46 11.53 -6.73
CA ASN A 302 -5.80 10.23 -6.14
C ASN A 302 -4.58 9.42 -5.67
N VAL A 303 -3.37 9.91 -5.98
CA VAL A 303 -2.10 9.29 -5.60
C VAL A 303 -1.26 10.35 -4.89
N VAL A 304 -0.74 10.00 -3.73
CA VAL A 304 0.12 10.85 -2.91
C VAL A 304 1.39 10.06 -2.63
N GLU A 305 2.49 10.44 -3.29
CA GLU A 305 3.75 9.70 -3.24
C GLU A 305 4.92 10.65 -2.96
N GLY A 306 5.80 10.31 -2.01
CA GLY A 306 6.99 11.12 -1.73
C GLY A 306 7.65 10.89 -0.37
N ARG A 307 8.82 11.50 -0.15
CA ARG A 307 9.56 11.41 1.12
C ARG A 307 8.89 12.27 2.19
N VAL A 308 8.67 11.67 3.36
CA VAL A 308 7.99 12.29 4.52
C VAL A 308 8.90 12.30 5.76
N ASP A 309 8.34 12.70 6.89
CA ASP A 309 9.05 12.79 8.18
C ASP A 309 9.60 11.42 8.65
N ASN A 310 10.59 11.46 9.54
CA ASN A 310 11.23 10.29 10.16
C ASN A 310 11.91 9.31 9.17
N GLY A 311 12.24 9.79 7.96
CA GLY A 311 12.92 8.99 6.94
C GLY A 311 12.01 7.96 6.28
N PHE A 312 10.70 8.18 6.28
CA PHE A 312 9.76 7.34 5.53
C PHE A 312 9.55 7.88 4.12
N TYR A 313 9.27 6.97 3.20
CA TYR A 313 8.70 7.27 1.90
C TYR A 313 7.25 6.79 1.90
N LEU A 314 6.34 7.68 1.52
CA LEU A 314 4.89 7.48 1.50
C LEU A 314 4.45 7.02 0.11
N TYR A 315 3.65 5.95 0.08
CA TYR A 315 2.82 5.51 -1.03
C TYR A 315 1.36 5.56 -0.58
N GLY A 316 0.62 6.59 -1.02
CA GLY A 316 -0.76 6.85 -0.63
C GLY A 316 -1.72 6.76 -1.81
N LEU A 317 -2.85 6.09 -1.60
CA LEU A 317 -4.00 6.08 -2.50
C LEU A 317 -5.17 6.78 -1.81
N VAL A 318 -5.59 7.90 -2.39
CA VAL A 318 -6.75 8.66 -1.96
C VAL A 318 -7.91 8.28 -2.88
N PRO A 319 -8.98 7.65 -2.36
CA PRO A 319 -10.09 7.23 -3.19
C PRO A 319 -10.91 8.45 -3.65
N PRO A 320 -11.42 8.46 -4.90
CA PRO A 320 -12.25 9.55 -5.40
C PRO A 320 -13.65 9.60 -4.76
N SER A 321 -14.03 8.54 -4.03
CA SER A 321 -15.30 8.43 -3.32
C SER A 321 -15.07 7.89 -1.92
N GLN A 322 -15.79 8.43 -0.95
CA GLN A 322 -15.73 8.01 0.46
C GLN A 322 -16.23 6.58 0.72
N VAL A 323 -16.88 5.95 -0.27
CA VAL A 323 -17.30 4.54 -0.20
C VAL A 323 -16.09 3.60 -0.27
N ARG A 324 -14.99 4.05 -0.91
CA ARG A 324 -13.75 3.30 -1.00
C ARG A 324 -12.80 3.68 0.13
N VAL A 325 -11.87 2.79 0.41
CA VAL A 325 -10.97 2.88 1.56
C VAL A 325 -9.63 3.49 1.14
N PRO A 326 -9.10 4.50 1.85
CA PRO A 326 -7.75 5.00 1.62
C PRO A 326 -6.70 3.97 2.01
N VAL A 327 -5.61 3.91 1.25
CA VAL A 327 -4.49 3.01 1.51
C VAL A 327 -3.24 3.83 1.65
N MET A 328 -2.47 3.57 2.70
CA MET A 328 -1.20 4.24 2.96
C MET A 328 -0.15 3.17 3.29
N SER A 329 0.98 3.22 2.59
CA SER A 329 2.18 2.44 2.93
C SER A 329 3.34 3.41 3.14
N LEU A 330 3.98 3.32 4.30
CA LEU A 330 5.17 4.07 4.65
C LEU A 330 6.33 3.08 4.76
N ARG A 331 7.38 3.29 3.98
CA ARG A 331 8.60 2.49 4.04
C ARG A 331 9.75 3.35 4.52
N ARG A 332 10.39 2.98 5.62
CA ARG A 332 11.55 3.69 6.14
C ARG A 332 12.74 3.40 5.26
N THR A 333 13.33 4.44 4.70
CA THR A 333 14.56 4.33 3.93
C THR A 333 15.72 4.14 4.90
N ARG A 334 16.32 2.93 4.96
CA ARG A 334 17.60 2.73 5.69
C ARG A 334 18.71 3.45 4.94
N THR A 335 19.57 4.12 5.71
CA THR A 335 20.86 4.73 5.36
C THR A 335 20.89 5.32 3.95
N ASP A 336 20.80 6.65 3.89
CA ASP A 336 21.12 7.49 2.72
C ASP A 336 22.60 7.28 2.37
N ALA A 337 22.96 6.10 1.82
CA ALA A 337 24.25 5.89 1.21
C ALA A 337 24.33 6.91 0.07
N ARG A 338 25.10 7.96 0.32
CA ARG A 338 25.22 9.12 -0.57
C ARG A 338 26.34 8.95 -1.59
N ASN A 339 27.07 7.85 -1.50
CA ASN A 339 28.20 7.49 -2.34
C ASN A 339 28.36 5.96 -2.37
N LEU A 340 29.21 5.47 -3.27
CA LEU A 340 29.45 4.03 -3.41
C LEU A 340 30.25 3.45 -2.25
N ASP A 341 31.12 4.23 -1.60
CA ASP A 341 31.90 3.78 -0.43
C ASP A 341 31.01 3.32 0.73
N ALA A 342 29.92 4.05 1.00
CA ALA A 342 28.95 3.65 2.02
C ALA A 342 28.29 2.31 1.66
N LEU A 343 28.01 2.07 0.38
CA LEU A 343 27.45 0.80 -0.09
C LEU A 343 28.48 -0.35 0.00
N VAL A 344 29.77 -0.07 -0.18
CA VAL A 344 30.86 -1.04 0.02
C VAL A 344 30.95 -1.45 1.49
N GLN A 345 30.94 -0.48 2.41
CA GLN A 345 30.99 -0.73 3.86
C GLN A 345 29.81 -1.61 4.34
N GLU A 346 28.66 -1.50 3.69
CA GLU A 346 27.47 -2.30 3.98
C GLU A 346 27.46 -3.68 3.30
N GLY A 347 28.43 -3.97 2.42
CA GLY A 347 28.51 -5.23 1.68
C GLY A 347 27.49 -5.35 0.55
N VAL A 348 27.07 -4.22 -0.04
CA VAL A 348 26.16 -4.18 -1.20
C VAL A 348 26.91 -4.47 -2.50
N LEU A 349 28.16 -4.01 -2.61
CA LEU A 349 29.06 -4.22 -3.74
C LEU A 349 30.51 -4.33 -3.26
N SER A 350 31.40 -4.83 -4.12
CA SER A 350 32.84 -4.86 -3.82
C SER A 350 33.52 -3.51 -4.08
N PRO A 351 34.71 -3.27 -3.48
CA PRO A 351 35.52 -2.09 -3.81
C PRO A 351 35.86 -1.99 -5.30
N GLN A 352 36.13 -3.11 -5.96
CA GLN A 352 36.41 -3.13 -7.41
C GLN A 352 35.21 -2.68 -8.24
N MET A 353 34.00 -3.14 -7.90
CA MET A 353 32.77 -2.67 -8.53
C MET A 353 32.57 -1.17 -8.30
N ALA A 354 32.85 -0.68 -7.08
CA ALA A 354 32.73 0.74 -6.75
C ALA A 354 33.70 1.61 -7.58
N THR A 355 34.96 1.18 -7.76
CA THR A 355 35.92 1.87 -8.64
C THR A 355 35.40 1.98 -10.07
N LEU A 356 34.90 0.88 -10.66
CA LEU A 356 34.33 0.90 -12.01
C LEU A 356 33.14 1.86 -12.12
N LEU A 357 32.18 1.74 -11.18
CA LEU A 357 30.94 2.51 -11.23
C LEU A 357 31.15 4.00 -10.95
N SER A 358 32.10 4.36 -10.07
CA SER A 358 32.48 5.75 -9.82
C SER A 358 33.07 6.39 -11.09
N ALA A 359 34.04 5.73 -11.74
CA ALA A 359 34.63 6.20 -13.00
C ALA A 359 33.58 6.30 -14.12
N ALA A 360 32.68 5.31 -14.23
CA ALA A 360 31.60 5.33 -15.22
C ALA A 360 30.60 6.47 -14.97
N ALA A 361 30.25 6.76 -13.71
CA ALA A 361 29.36 7.87 -13.37
C ALA A 361 30.01 9.25 -13.63
N ARG A 362 31.28 9.42 -13.25
CA ARG A 362 32.05 10.66 -13.48
C ARG A 362 32.27 10.94 -14.97
N GLY A 363 32.54 9.90 -15.74
CA GLY A 363 32.68 9.97 -17.20
C GLY A 363 31.37 9.89 -17.98
N CYS A 364 30.23 10.18 -17.34
CA CYS A 364 28.89 10.22 -17.94
C CYS A 364 28.56 9.02 -18.84
N ARG A 365 28.78 7.80 -18.36
CA ARG A 365 28.41 6.59 -19.11
C ARG A 365 26.91 6.29 -19.03
N ARG A 366 26.45 5.43 -19.93
CA ARG A 366 25.05 4.96 -20.01
C ARG A 366 24.90 3.69 -19.19
N ILE A 367 24.37 3.84 -17.98
CA ILE A 367 24.22 2.81 -16.96
C ILE A 367 22.74 2.51 -16.77
N VAL A 368 22.36 1.25 -17.00
CA VAL A 368 21.03 0.73 -16.70
C VAL A 368 21.09 -0.08 -15.41
N ILE A 369 20.26 0.25 -14.42
CA ILE A 369 20.17 -0.48 -13.17
C ILE A 369 18.87 -1.28 -13.17
N CYS A 370 18.96 -2.61 -13.08
CA CYS A 370 17.79 -3.46 -13.02
C CYS A 370 17.70 -4.23 -11.69
N ALA A 371 16.49 -4.59 -11.29
CA ALA A 371 16.28 -5.49 -10.17
C ALA A 371 15.07 -6.38 -10.38
N SER A 372 14.99 -7.43 -9.56
CA SER A 372 13.79 -8.21 -9.30
C SER A 372 13.43 -8.14 -7.81
N GLY A 373 12.13 -8.18 -7.48
CA GLY A 373 11.67 -8.41 -6.10
C GLY A 373 11.64 -7.22 -5.12
N GLY A 374 11.07 -6.07 -5.48
CA GLY A 374 10.70 -5.01 -4.51
C GLY A 374 11.88 -4.28 -3.82
N VAL A 375 13.06 -4.43 -4.40
CA VAL A 375 14.29 -3.75 -4.02
C VAL A 375 14.16 -2.23 -4.19
N ASN A 376 14.76 -1.46 -3.26
CA ASN A 376 14.83 -0.01 -3.39
C ASN A 376 15.97 0.39 -4.35
N LEU A 377 15.63 0.52 -5.63
CA LEU A 377 16.54 0.95 -6.70
C LEU A 377 17.06 2.38 -6.48
N ASP A 378 16.22 3.25 -5.94
CA ASP A 378 16.49 4.69 -5.82
C ASP A 378 17.65 4.97 -4.87
N ARG A 379 17.83 4.10 -3.87
CA ARG A 379 18.99 4.14 -2.97
C ARG A 379 20.30 3.97 -3.72
N PHE A 380 20.38 2.97 -4.60
CA PHE A 380 21.57 2.69 -5.38
C PHE A 380 21.82 3.78 -6.42
N VAL A 381 20.75 4.24 -7.09
CA VAL A 381 20.80 5.38 -8.01
C VAL A 381 21.33 6.62 -7.29
N GLY A 382 20.82 6.94 -6.10
CA GLY A 382 21.26 8.09 -5.31
C GLY A 382 22.73 8.02 -4.91
N ALA A 383 23.22 6.83 -4.51
CA ALA A 383 24.63 6.61 -4.21
C ALA A 383 25.52 6.80 -5.45
N LEU A 384 25.10 6.28 -6.61
CA LEU A 384 25.81 6.44 -7.88
C LEU A 384 25.85 7.89 -8.34
N LEU A 385 24.73 8.62 -8.23
CA LEU A 385 24.68 10.06 -8.50
C LEU A 385 25.58 10.86 -7.55
N GLY A 386 25.85 10.33 -6.35
CA GLY A 386 26.84 10.88 -5.43
C GLY A 386 28.24 11.05 -6.03
N GLU A 387 28.61 10.18 -6.97
CA GLU A 387 29.92 10.17 -7.63
C GLU A 387 30.05 11.19 -8.76
N VAL A 388 28.93 11.70 -9.27
CA VAL A 388 28.87 12.61 -10.43
C VAL A 388 29.42 13.99 -10.01
N PRO A 389 30.27 14.66 -10.79
CA PRO A 389 30.74 16.02 -10.49
C PRO A 389 29.63 17.08 -10.45
N ASP A 390 29.82 18.13 -9.63
CA ASP A 390 28.81 19.19 -9.40
C ASP A 390 28.65 20.10 -10.62
N GLU A 391 29.69 20.22 -11.45
CA GLU A 391 29.75 21.11 -12.61
C GLU A 391 28.92 20.60 -13.80
N LEU A 392 28.52 19.32 -13.77
CA LEU A 392 27.75 18.69 -14.84
C LEU A 392 26.28 19.10 -14.81
N ARG A 393 25.70 19.24 -15.99
CA ARG A 393 24.27 19.50 -16.19
C ARG A 393 23.49 18.20 -16.07
N VAL A 394 23.05 17.90 -14.86
CA VAL A 394 22.28 16.70 -14.56
C VAL A 394 20.79 17.01 -14.54
N VAL A 395 20.00 16.20 -15.25
CA VAL A 395 18.53 16.21 -15.19
C VAL A 395 18.05 14.99 -14.44
N CYS A 396 17.38 15.19 -13.31
CA CYS A 396 16.90 14.16 -12.42
C CYS A 396 15.37 14.01 -12.53
N VAL A 397 14.90 12.95 -13.18
CA VAL A 397 13.47 12.63 -13.32
C VAL A 397 13.02 11.68 -12.22
N SER A 398 11.97 12.04 -11.50
CA SER A 398 11.37 11.20 -10.44
C SER A 398 9.89 11.49 -10.25
N ASP A 399 9.16 10.57 -9.61
CA ASP A 399 7.72 10.73 -9.39
C ASP A 399 7.40 11.99 -8.55
N ALA A 400 8.22 12.25 -7.53
CA ALA A 400 8.07 13.39 -6.63
C ALA A 400 8.98 14.59 -6.99
N GLY A 401 9.78 14.52 -8.06
CA GLY A 401 10.73 15.58 -8.43
C GLY A 401 11.90 15.73 -7.46
N ARG A 402 12.33 14.63 -6.84
CA ARG A 402 13.57 14.53 -6.03
C ARG A 402 14.23 13.17 -6.25
N LEU A 403 15.37 13.15 -6.93
CA LEU A 403 16.24 11.98 -7.07
C LEU A 403 17.68 12.35 -6.69
N GLY A 404 18.29 11.54 -5.82
CA GLY A 404 19.67 11.78 -5.36
C GLY A 404 19.78 12.98 -4.41
N ILE A 405 20.97 13.59 -4.41
CA ILE A 405 21.28 14.78 -3.60
C ILE A 405 20.92 16.02 -4.44
N ASP A 406 20.23 16.97 -3.81
CA ASP A 406 19.91 18.26 -4.43
C ASP A 406 21.17 19.11 -4.49
N ARG A 407 21.69 19.36 -5.70
CA ARG A 407 22.91 20.11 -5.95
C ARG A 407 22.63 21.35 -6.79
N PRO A 408 23.32 22.49 -6.55
CA PRO A 408 23.15 23.68 -7.38
C PRO A 408 23.41 23.38 -8.86
N GLY A 409 22.52 23.81 -9.74
CA GLY A 409 22.66 23.62 -11.19
C GLY A 409 22.05 22.31 -11.73
N TRP A 410 21.73 21.35 -10.87
CA TRP A 410 20.99 20.15 -11.27
C TRP A 410 19.51 20.45 -11.38
N ILE A 411 18.86 19.87 -12.39
CA ILE A 411 17.45 20.13 -12.72
C ILE A 411 16.62 18.95 -12.24
N GLN A 412 15.80 19.16 -11.21
CA GLN A 412 14.86 18.17 -10.72
C GLN A 412 13.54 18.27 -11.48
N VAL A 413 13.18 17.20 -12.19
CA VAL A 413 11.97 17.10 -13.01
C VAL A 413 11.03 16.08 -12.40
N ARG A 414 9.75 16.48 -12.28
CA ARG A 414 8.70 15.65 -11.71
C ARG A 414 7.96 14.89 -12.81
N ARG A 415 7.77 13.58 -12.64
CA ARG A 415 7.07 12.72 -13.61
C ARG A 415 5.56 12.87 -13.53
N LEU A 416 4.99 12.83 -12.32
CA LEU A 416 3.54 12.85 -12.13
C LEU A 416 3.00 14.26 -12.42
N ALA A 417 2.24 14.44 -13.50
CA ALA A 417 1.57 15.70 -13.80
C ALA A 417 0.50 16.04 -12.74
N GLN A 418 0.32 17.32 -12.44
CA GLN A 418 -0.75 17.86 -11.58
C GLN A 418 -1.84 18.50 -12.42
N PRO A 419 -3.07 18.60 -11.89
CA PRO A 419 -4.09 19.47 -12.48
C PRO A 419 -3.54 20.89 -12.67
N GLY A 420 -3.50 21.36 -13.91
CA GLY A 420 -2.99 22.69 -14.26
C GLY A 420 -1.56 22.73 -14.83
N ASP A 421 -0.83 21.60 -14.86
CA ASP A 421 0.46 21.53 -15.54
C ASP A 421 0.25 21.77 -17.05
N ALA A 422 0.75 22.90 -17.56
CA ALA A 422 0.55 23.33 -18.95
C ALA A 422 1.50 22.65 -19.96
N ILE A 423 2.59 22.05 -19.47
CA ILE A 423 3.65 21.44 -20.28
C ILE A 423 3.84 20.01 -19.80
N GLY A 424 3.79 19.05 -20.72
CA GLY A 424 4.01 17.64 -20.42
C GLY A 424 5.47 17.30 -20.13
N LEU A 425 5.70 16.10 -19.57
CA LEU A 425 7.05 15.61 -19.28
C LEU A 425 7.90 15.46 -20.56
N ALA A 426 7.31 14.94 -21.64
CA ALA A 426 8.01 14.77 -22.92
C ALA A 426 8.48 16.12 -23.50
N ASP A 427 7.63 17.15 -23.49
CA ASP A 427 7.98 18.49 -23.95
C ASP A 427 9.07 19.12 -23.07
N THR A 428 8.96 18.94 -21.75
CA THR A 428 9.96 19.39 -20.78
C THR A 428 11.32 18.78 -21.07
N LEU A 429 11.40 17.45 -21.17
CA LEU A 429 12.66 16.75 -21.48
C LEU A 429 13.20 17.12 -22.86
N GLY A 430 12.33 17.30 -23.85
CA GLY A 430 12.71 17.74 -25.19
C GLY A 430 13.38 19.12 -25.20
N VAL A 431 12.90 20.07 -24.38
CA VAL A 431 13.55 21.37 -24.20
C VAL A 431 14.89 21.22 -23.49
N LEU A 432 14.94 20.43 -22.41
CA LEU A 432 16.15 20.25 -21.62
C LEU A 432 17.29 19.62 -22.43
N PHE A 433 17.02 18.58 -23.23
CA PHE A 433 18.05 17.96 -24.08
C PHE A 433 18.65 18.94 -25.10
N ARG A 434 17.87 19.89 -25.63
CA ARG A 434 18.41 20.95 -26.50
C ARG A 434 19.36 21.92 -25.76
N GLY A 435 19.27 21.98 -24.44
CA GLY A 435 20.15 22.77 -23.58
C GLY A 435 21.51 22.11 -23.30
N GLY A 436 21.76 20.90 -23.81
CA GLY A 436 22.98 20.14 -23.57
C GLY A 436 22.99 19.53 -22.16
N VAL A 437 22.40 18.35 -22.03
CA VAL A 437 22.37 17.57 -20.78
C VAL A 437 23.56 16.62 -20.75
N ASP A 438 24.40 16.74 -19.73
CA ASP A 438 25.54 15.84 -19.54
C ASP A 438 25.09 14.49 -19.02
N LEU A 439 24.10 14.46 -18.12
CA LEU A 439 23.59 13.23 -17.54
C LEU A 439 22.08 13.29 -17.32
N LEU A 440 21.35 12.36 -17.92
CA LEU A 440 19.95 12.10 -17.55
C LEU A 440 19.91 11.03 -16.47
N ALA A 441 19.35 11.33 -15.30
CA ALA A 441 19.06 10.38 -14.25
C ALA A 441 17.55 10.16 -14.13
N SER A 442 17.03 8.97 -14.47
CA SER A 442 15.60 8.66 -14.34
C SER A 442 15.35 7.59 -13.27
N GLN A 443 14.51 7.95 -12.28
CA GLN A 443 14.04 7.06 -11.22
C GLN A 443 13.02 6.08 -11.80
N ARG A 444 13.39 4.81 -11.96
CA ARG A 444 12.53 3.72 -12.41
C ARG A 444 11.68 4.14 -13.62
N CYS A 445 12.27 4.01 -14.81
CA CYS A 445 11.62 4.34 -16.07
C CYS A 445 10.18 3.81 -16.13
N ARG A 446 9.24 4.70 -16.46
CA ARG A 446 7.83 4.38 -16.67
C ARG A 446 7.42 4.77 -18.09
N ALA A 447 6.19 4.44 -18.48
CA ALA A 447 5.70 4.72 -19.83
C ALA A 447 5.74 6.23 -20.16
N GLU A 448 5.57 7.09 -19.15
CA GLU A 448 5.53 8.55 -19.30
C GLU A 448 6.87 9.17 -19.73
N ASP A 449 8.01 8.56 -19.35
CA ASP A 449 9.35 9.04 -19.71
C ASP A 449 10.15 8.08 -20.60
N ALA A 450 9.62 6.88 -20.89
CA ALA A 450 10.36 5.85 -21.61
C ALA A 450 10.86 6.31 -22.98
N ALA A 451 10.05 7.01 -23.78
CA ALA A 451 10.49 7.51 -25.08
C ALA A 451 11.67 8.50 -24.97
N SER A 452 11.63 9.41 -23.99
CA SER A 452 12.73 10.36 -23.75
C SER A 452 13.97 9.68 -23.19
N VAL A 453 13.82 8.62 -22.38
CA VAL A 453 14.92 7.77 -21.93
C VAL A 453 15.56 7.06 -23.13
N LEU A 454 14.79 6.54 -24.08
CA LEU A 454 15.32 5.92 -25.30
C LEU A 454 16.09 6.93 -26.15
N ASP A 455 15.57 8.14 -26.33
CA ASP A 455 16.28 9.21 -27.06
C ASP A 455 17.60 9.57 -26.36
N ALA A 456 17.61 9.68 -25.02
CA ALA A 456 18.82 9.93 -24.25
C ALA A 456 19.85 8.79 -24.36
N LEU A 457 19.40 7.53 -24.25
CA LEU A 457 20.25 6.36 -24.47
C LEU A 457 20.79 6.25 -25.90
N SER A 458 20.12 6.89 -26.85
CA SER A 458 20.54 6.97 -28.26
C SER A 458 21.40 8.20 -28.58
N GLY A 459 21.66 9.07 -27.59
CA GLY A 459 22.60 10.20 -27.72
C GLY A 459 22.02 11.59 -27.49
N ALA A 460 20.74 11.74 -27.08
CA ALA A 460 20.19 13.06 -26.71
C ALA A 460 20.79 13.62 -25.39
N ALA A 461 21.48 12.77 -24.61
CA ALA A 461 22.33 13.16 -23.48
C ALA A 461 23.68 12.45 -23.59
N THR A 462 24.73 13.02 -22.99
CA THR A 462 26.07 12.39 -22.98
C THR A 462 26.02 11.07 -22.22
N GLY A 463 25.49 11.09 -21.00
CA GLY A 463 25.30 9.94 -20.13
C GLY A 463 23.85 9.73 -19.72
N VAL A 464 23.57 8.52 -19.23
CA VAL A 464 22.26 8.15 -18.69
C VAL A 464 22.44 7.24 -17.49
N VAL A 465 21.75 7.52 -16.39
CA VAL A 465 21.52 6.56 -15.30
C VAL A 465 20.03 6.32 -15.23
N VAL A 466 19.59 5.12 -15.56
CA VAL A 466 18.16 4.78 -15.51
C VAL A 466 17.95 3.46 -14.79
N SER A 467 16.97 3.42 -13.90
CA SER A 467 16.56 2.15 -13.28
C SER A 467 15.31 1.56 -13.92
N THR A 468 15.16 0.24 -13.89
CA THR A 468 13.98 -0.49 -14.40
C THR A 468 13.83 -1.84 -13.70
N TRP A 469 12.69 -2.51 -13.90
CA TRP A 469 12.57 -3.92 -13.52
C TRP A 469 13.23 -4.80 -14.56
N GLY A 470 13.91 -5.86 -14.14
CA GLY A 470 14.56 -6.81 -15.04
C GLY A 470 15.23 -7.93 -14.25
N VAL A 471 15.25 -9.13 -14.84
CA VAL A 471 15.89 -10.31 -14.22
C VAL A 471 17.32 -10.53 -14.73
N ASP A 472 17.65 -9.91 -15.87
CA ASP A 472 18.95 -9.88 -16.54
C ASP A 472 19.01 -8.62 -17.44
N ALA A 473 20.13 -8.42 -18.15
CA ALA A 473 20.30 -7.27 -19.05
C ALA A 473 19.34 -7.28 -20.23
N GLU A 474 19.20 -8.40 -20.93
CA GLU A 474 18.33 -8.51 -22.11
C GLU A 474 16.89 -8.16 -21.77
N HIS A 475 16.37 -8.68 -20.67
CA HIS A 475 15.02 -8.39 -20.21
C HIS A 475 14.87 -6.92 -19.78
N ALA A 476 15.86 -6.34 -19.08
CA ALA A 476 15.84 -4.94 -18.71
C ALA A 476 15.79 -4.00 -19.93
N LEU A 477 16.64 -4.26 -20.93
CA LEU A 477 16.69 -3.51 -22.18
C LEU A 477 15.41 -3.69 -23.00
N THR A 478 14.90 -4.92 -23.09
CA THR A 478 13.64 -5.22 -23.79
C THR A 478 12.46 -4.51 -23.15
N ARG A 479 12.41 -4.40 -21.82
CA ARG A 479 11.36 -3.64 -21.13
C ARG A 479 11.45 -2.15 -21.41
N LEU A 480 12.65 -1.57 -21.41
CA LEU A 480 12.83 -0.16 -21.79
C LEU A 480 12.38 0.07 -23.24
N ALA A 481 12.80 -0.80 -24.16
CA ALA A 481 12.37 -0.77 -25.56
C ALA A 481 10.85 -0.86 -25.69
N ALA A 482 10.21 -1.82 -25.00
CA ALA A 482 8.76 -2.01 -25.07
C ALA A 482 7.97 -0.82 -24.50
N MET A 483 8.44 -0.20 -23.42
CA MET A 483 7.76 0.96 -22.83
C MET A 483 7.92 2.23 -23.68
N GLY A 484 9.07 2.40 -24.33
CA GLY A 484 9.38 3.61 -25.11
C GLY A 484 9.14 3.48 -26.62
N ALA A 485 8.81 2.29 -27.12
CA ALA A 485 8.62 2.05 -28.54
C ALA A 485 7.53 2.96 -29.11
N ARG A 486 7.88 3.70 -30.16
CA ARG A 486 6.94 4.49 -30.95
C ARG A 486 6.20 3.55 -31.92
N ALA A 487 5.01 3.98 -32.38
CA ALA A 487 4.24 3.22 -33.34
C ALA A 487 5.07 2.87 -34.58
N GLY A 488 5.09 1.59 -34.96
CA GLY A 488 5.88 1.08 -36.09
C GLY A 488 7.32 0.66 -35.75
N CYS A 489 7.80 0.87 -34.53
CA CYS A 489 9.12 0.39 -34.11
C CYS A 489 9.07 -1.08 -33.65
N SER A 490 10.04 -1.88 -34.10
CA SER A 490 10.24 -3.25 -33.63
C SER A 490 10.92 -3.24 -32.26
N VAL A 491 10.29 -3.84 -31.25
CA VAL A 491 10.87 -3.98 -29.90
C VAL A 491 12.20 -4.73 -29.93
N PRO A 492 12.34 -5.90 -30.60
CA PRO A 492 13.63 -6.57 -30.75
C PRO A 492 14.73 -5.68 -31.36
N ALA A 493 14.41 -4.94 -32.43
CA ALA A 493 15.39 -4.06 -33.07
C ALA A 493 15.82 -2.91 -32.14
N LEU A 494 14.89 -2.36 -31.36
CA LEU A 494 15.20 -1.37 -30.33
C LEU A 494 16.04 -1.98 -29.20
N THR A 495 15.75 -3.20 -28.75
CA THR A 495 16.56 -3.90 -27.75
C THR A 495 18.00 -4.05 -28.24
N SER A 496 18.21 -4.47 -29.49
CA SER A 496 19.54 -4.62 -30.09
C SER A 496 20.24 -3.27 -30.30
N ALA A 497 19.51 -2.20 -30.60
CA ALA A 497 20.07 -0.86 -30.64
C ALA A 497 20.54 -0.40 -29.24
N LEU A 498 19.72 -0.62 -28.21
CA LEU A 498 20.06 -0.30 -26.82
C LEU A 498 21.24 -1.12 -26.30
N ALA A 499 21.32 -2.40 -26.65
CA ALA A 499 22.43 -3.27 -26.27
C ALA A 499 23.78 -2.82 -26.87
N ARG A 500 23.77 -1.98 -27.91
CA ARG A 500 24.99 -1.34 -28.45
C ARG A 500 25.29 0.01 -27.81
N SER A 501 24.27 0.71 -27.33
CA SER A 501 24.43 2.07 -26.81
C SER A 501 24.68 2.12 -25.31
N VAL A 502 24.15 1.16 -24.55
CA VAL A 502 24.31 1.05 -23.09
C VAL A 502 25.70 0.49 -22.76
N ASP A 503 26.44 1.22 -21.92
CA ASP A 503 27.79 0.85 -21.49
C ASP A 503 27.76 -0.22 -20.38
N LEU A 504 26.82 -0.11 -19.44
CA LEU A 504 26.74 -1.00 -18.28
C LEU A 504 25.29 -1.34 -17.92
N VAL A 505 25.09 -2.60 -17.51
CA VAL A 505 23.92 -3.03 -16.76
C VAL A 505 24.33 -3.50 -15.37
N VAL A 506 23.73 -2.92 -14.34
CA VAL A 506 23.92 -3.31 -12.94
C VAL A 506 22.65 -4.01 -12.46
N ARG A 507 22.76 -5.31 -12.16
CA ARG A 507 21.66 -6.12 -11.66
C ARG A 507 21.71 -6.19 -10.15
N LEU A 508 20.67 -5.68 -9.51
CA LEU A 508 20.45 -5.70 -8.06
C LEU A 508 19.46 -6.78 -7.65
N GLY A 509 19.60 -7.28 -6.43
CA GLY A 509 18.63 -8.19 -5.83
C GLY A 509 18.74 -8.22 -4.32
N VAL A 510 17.81 -8.91 -3.68
CA VAL A 510 18.05 -9.41 -2.33
C VAL A 510 19.14 -10.47 -2.49
N GLY A 511 20.29 -10.24 -1.85
CA GLY A 511 21.57 -10.89 -2.09
C GLY A 511 21.54 -12.42 -2.12
N VAL A 512 22.65 -13.05 -2.51
CA VAL A 512 22.71 -14.52 -2.63
C VAL A 512 22.48 -15.22 -1.29
N ASN A 513 22.85 -14.55 -0.19
CA ASN A 513 22.57 -14.97 1.18
C ASN A 513 21.17 -14.56 1.71
N ARG A 514 20.38 -13.85 0.90
CA ARG A 514 19.02 -13.35 1.18
C ARG A 514 18.91 -12.35 2.35
N GLU A 515 20.00 -11.77 2.81
CA GLU A 515 19.99 -10.88 3.98
C GLU A 515 19.78 -9.41 3.64
N ARG A 516 20.40 -8.94 2.55
CA ARG A 516 20.47 -7.51 2.21
C ARG A 516 20.48 -7.27 0.72
N LEU A 517 20.26 -6.02 0.30
CA LEU A 517 20.43 -5.60 -1.09
C LEU A 517 21.89 -5.80 -1.53
N GLN A 518 22.12 -6.44 -2.67
CA GLN A 518 23.45 -6.60 -3.25
C GLN A 518 23.43 -6.45 -4.78
N VAL A 519 24.57 -6.08 -5.35
CA VAL A 519 24.86 -6.20 -6.78
C VAL A 519 25.09 -7.66 -7.10
N LEU A 520 24.15 -8.28 -7.81
CA LEU A 520 24.24 -9.67 -8.22
C LEU A 520 25.14 -9.85 -9.44
N GLU A 521 25.17 -8.85 -10.32
CA GLU A 521 25.96 -8.86 -11.53
C GLU A 521 26.18 -7.43 -12.06
N VAL A 522 27.36 -7.18 -12.59
CA VAL A 522 27.64 -6.03 -13.45
C VAL A 522 28.05 -6.60 -14.81
N SER A 523 27.34 -6.23 -15.86
CA SER A 523 27.59 -6.72 -17.21
C SER A 523 27.65 -5.59 -18.22
N GLU A 524 28.33 -5.84 -19.32
CA GLU A 524 28.35 -4.98 -20.49
C GLU A 524 27.46 -5.60 -21.57
N PRO A 525 26.37 -4.91 -21.98
CA PRO A 525 25.54 -5.36 -23.09
C PRO A 525 26.33 -5.47 -24.40
N ARG A 526 25.95 -6.45 -25.20
CA ARG A 526 26.54 -6.75 -26.50
C ARG A 526 25.47 -7.18 -27.46
N VAL A 527 25.83 -7.22 -28.74
CA VAL A 527 25.01 -7.80 -29.79
C VAL A 527 25.86 -8.79 -30.56
N ARG A 528 25.29 -9.97 -30.84
CA ARG A 528 25.90 -11.00 -31.67
C ARG A 528 25.76 -10.66 -33.16
N ASP A 529 26.42 -11.43 -34.02
CA ASP A 529 26.35 -11.23 -35.48
C ASP A 529 24.93 -11.39 -36.06
N ASP A 530 24.06 -12.13 -35.37
CA ASP A 530 22.64 -12.34 -35.72
C ASP A 530 21.71 -11.24 -35.20
N ASP A 531 22.27 -10.12 -34.73
CA ASP A 531 21.58 -8.99 -34.12
C ASP A 531 20.87 -9.33 -32.80
N ASN A 532 21.10 -10.51 -32.22
CA ASN A 532 20.50 -10.88 -30.94
C ASN A 532 21.29 -10.27 -29.76
N PRO A 533 20.61 -9.62 -28.79
CA PRO A 533 21.27 -9.10 -27.59
C PRO A 533 21.96 -10.21 -26.79
N THR A 534 23.10 -9.88 -26.20
CA THR A 534 23.81 -10.71 -25.25
C THR A 534 24.50 -9.82 -24.22
N GLN A 535 25.26 -10.40 -23.30
CA GLN A 535 26.00 -9.64 -22.30
C GLN A 535 27.32 -10.31 -21.97
N VAL A 536 28.31 -9.51 -21.62
CA VAL A 536 29.59 -9.95 -21.06
C VAL A 536 29.59 -9.61 -19.58
N SER A 537 29.60 -10.64 -18.73
CA SER A 537 29.66 -10.44 -17.29
C SER A 537 31.05 -9.92 -16.89
N LEU A 538 31.10 -8.84 -16.11
CA LEU A 538 32.32 -8.21 -15.60
C LEU A 538 32.55 -8.60 -14.14
N PHE A 539 31.45 -8.65 -13.39
CA PHE A 539 31.44 -9.08 -12.01
C PHE A 539 30.16 -9.86 -11.71
N HIS A 540 30.24 -10.83 -10.81
CA HIS A 540 29.08 -11.57 -10.31
C HIS A 540 29.18 -11.85 -8.81
N ALA A 541 28.03 -12.01 -8.17
CA ALA A 541 27.91 -12.44 -6.78
C ALA A 541 27.63 -13.95 -6.71
N SER A 542 28.28 -14.63 -5.78
CA SER A 542 28.06 -16.05 -5.47
C SER A 542 27.95 -16.27 -3.96
N LEU A 543 27.38 -17.40 -3.55
CA LEU A 543 27.34 -17.79 -2.14
C LEU A 543 28.65 -18.50 -1.78
N ALA A 544 29.39 -17.96 -0.82
CA ALA A 544 30.59 -18.58 -0.29
C ALA A 544 30.26 -19.74 0.65
N SER A 545 31.26 -20.58 0.93
CA SER A 545 31.14 -21.75 1.81
C SER A 545 30.76 -21.39 3.26
N ASP A 546 31.06 -20.17 3.70
CA ASP A 546 30.70 -19.63 5.02
C ASP A 546 29.30 -18.99 5.06
N GLY A 547 28.53 -19.07 3.95
CA GLY A 547 27.20 -18.47 3.82
C GLY A 547 27.22 -16.97 3.52
N THR A 548 28.39 -16.34 3.40
CA THR A 548 28.51 -14.93 3.01
C THR A 548 28.44 -14.78 1.50
N THR A 549 28.21 -13.55 1.02
CA THR A 549 28.28 -13.25 -0.41
C THR A 549 29.72 -12.98 -0.81
N ARG A 550 30.19 -13.68 -1.85
CA ARG A 550 31.46 -13.40 -2.52
C ARG A 550 31.22 -12.67 -3.84
N PHE A 551 31.90 -11.56 -4.03
CA PHE A 551 31.92 -10.83 -5.30
C PHE A 551 33.18 -11.17 -6.07
N SER A 552 33.04 -11.66 -7.31
CA SER A 552 34.16 -12.07 -8.17
C SER A 552 34.17 -11.27 -9.47
N ALA A 553 35.37 -10.83 -9.88
CA ALA A 553 35.61 -10.30 -11.22
C ALA A 553 35.81 -11.45 -12.21
N THR A 554 35.44 -11.26 -13.47
CA THR A 554 35.51 -12.32 -14.50
C THR A 554 36.76 -12.25 -15.38
N GLY A 555 37.61 -11.23 -15.21
CA GLY A 555 38.73 -10.94 -16.12
C GLY A 555 38.34 -10.10 -17.35
N ASN A 556 37.05 -9.91 -17.62
CA ASN A 556 36.59 -9.14 -18.77
C ASN A 556 36.74 -7.64 -18.52
N VAL A 557 37.34 -6.93 -19.47
CA VAL A 557 37.52 -5.47 -19.44
C VAL A 557 36.54 -4.82 -20.43
N PRO A 558 35.71 -3.84 -20.00
CA PRO A 558 34.75 -3.19 -20.88
C PRO A 558 35.39 -2.35 -21.99
N GLN A 559 34.71 -2.23 -23.12
CA GLN A 559 35.22 -1.48 -24.28
C GLN A 559 35.35 0.02 -23.99
N PHE A 560 34.47 0.59 -23.15
CA PHE A 560 34.48 2.01 -22.82
C PHE A 560 35.58 2.42 -21.81
N VAL A 561 36.33 1.47 -21.22
CA VAL A 561 37.38 1.80 -20.23
C VAL A 561 38.49 2.63 -20.85
N SER A 562 38.89 2.36 -22.10
CA SER A 562 39.87 3.19 -22.80
C SER A 562 39.38 4.62 -23.00
N GLN A 563 38.09 4.79 -23.31
CA GLN A 563 37.46 6.10 -23.50
C GLN A 563 37.34 6.89 -22.19
N LEU A 564 37.27 6.21 -21.04
CA LEU A 564 37.28 6.87 -19.73
C LEU A 564 38.67 7.40 -19.37
N ALA A 565 39.74 6.70 -19.77
CA ALA A 565 41.10 7.18 -19.55
C ALA A 565 41.35 8.53 -20.26
N ASP A 566 40.81 8.72 -21.46
CA ASP A 566 40.87 9.98 -22.20
C ASP A 566 40.15 11.15 -21.50
N LEU A 567 39.18 10.84 -20.63
CA LEU A 567 38.44 11.81 -19.82
C LEU A 567 39.06 12.02 -18.42
N GLY A 568 40.22 11.42 -18.13
CA GLY A 568 40.88 11.50 -16.83
C GLY A 568 40.36 10.50 -15.78
N GLU A 569 39.46 9.60 -16.16
CA GLU A 569 38.84 8.59 -15.30
C GLU A 569 39.47 7.20 -15.53
N ALA A 570 40.79 7.11 -15.44
CA ALA A 570 41.52 5.87 -15.72
C ALA A 570 41.24 4.79 -14.65
N ILE A 571 40.89 3.58 -15.09
CA ILE A 571 40.60 2.43 -14.23
C ILE A 571 41.78 1.46 -14.27
N PRO A 572 42.41 1.10 -13.12
CA PRO A 572 43.48 0.12 -13.09
C PRO A 572 43.01 -1.27 -13.54
N ASN A 573 43.80 -1.97 -14.37
CA ASN A 573 43.46 -3.33 -14.83
C ASN A 573 43.23 -4.34 -13.68
N ALA A 574 43.86 -4.13 -12.52
CA ALA A 574 43.68 -4.95 -11.33
C ALA A 574 42.23 -4.97 -10.81
N VAL A 575 41.37 -4.02 -11.22
CA VAL A 575 39.94 -3.99 -10.90
C VAL A 575 39.19 -5.19 -11.49
N PHE A 576 39.63 -5.68 -12.65
CA PHE A 576 38.97 -6.78 -13.37
C PHE A 576 39.58 -8.15 -13.10
N GLN A 577 40.68 -8.21 -12.34
CA GLN A 577 41.35 -9.47 -12.02
C GLN A 577 40.69 -10.15 -10.82
N GLU A 578 40.60 -11.47 -10.89
CA GLU A 578 40.14 -12.29 -9.77
C GLU A 578 41.15 -12.16 -8.61
N ARG A 579 40.64 -11.95 -7.39
CA ARG A 579 41.46 -11.81 -6.18
C ARG A 579 41.48 -13.08 -5.36
#